data_AF-A0A7S4UH68-F1
#
_entry.id   AF-A0A7S4UH68-F1
#
_cell.length_a   1.000
_cell.length_b   1.000
_cell.length_c   1.000
_cell.angle_alpha   90.00
_cell.angle_beta   90.00
_cell.angle_gamma   90.00
#
_symmetry.space_group_name_H-M   'P 1'
#
loop_
_entity.id
_entity.type
_entity.pdbx_description
1 polymer ?
#
loop_
_entity_poly.entity_id
_entity_poly.type
_entity_poly.pdbx_seq_one_letter_code
_entity_poly.pdbx_strand_id
1 'polypeptide(L)'
;DDEERNEKRYAVLTDETNNKNTTIPVDVLILAMGREPGTNLEQLNLQKAGVKWTKKDGVTVRSDLRSVSAKHVYAAGDCASAVQSRDRRSVHAGWTGYHAVQSALLPR
;
A
#
# COMPACT_ATOMS: atom_id res chain seq x y z
N ASP A 1 9.82 -30.15 -36.16
CA ASP A 1 9.88 -28.79 -36.72
C ASP A 1 9.36 -27.80 -35.69
N ASP A 2 10.16 -27.57 -34.65
CA ASP A 2 9.87 -26.63 -33.58
C ASP A 2 10.70 -25.36 -33.84
N GLU A 3 10.25 -24.54 -34.80
CA GLU A 3 10.68 -23.15 -34.88
C GLU A 3 9.99 -22.37 -33.75
N GLU A 4 10.57 -22.47 -32.56
CA GLU A 4 10.20 -21.69 -31.40
C GLU A 4 10.45 -20.21 -31.74
N ARG A 5 9.36 -19.52 -32.08
CA ARG A 5 9.35 -18.12 -32.48
C ARG A 5 9.82 -17.28 -31.28
N ASN A 6 11.11 -16.95 -31.28
CA ASN A 6 11.74 -16.18 -30.22
C ASN A 6 11.27 -14.71 -30.33
N GLU A 7 10.04 -14.43 -29.86
CA GLU A 7 9.46 -13.10 -29.85
C GLU A 7 10.28 -12.19 -28.96
N LYS A 8 11.05 -11.29 -29.59
CA LYS A 8 11.80 -10.25 -28.87
C LYS A 8 10.82 -9.38 -28.09
N ARG A 9 10.96 -9.38 -26.77
CA ARG A 9 10.17 -8.54 -25.86
C ARG A 9 10.95 -7.26 -25.56
N TYR A 10 10.21 -6.17 -25.45
CA TYR A 10 10.77 -4.85 -25.19
C TYR A 10 9.98 -4.13 -24.10
N ALA A 11 10.67 -3.46 -23.20
CA ALA A 11 10.09 -2.46 -22.32
C ALA A 11 10.17 -1.08 -22.98
N VAL A 12 9.06 -0.33 -22.97
CA VAL A 12 9.01 1.04 -23.49
C VAL A 12 8.90 2.00 -22.32
N LEU A 13 9.88 2.88 -22.19
CA LEU A 13 9.89 3.97 -21.22
C LEU A 13 9.47 5.25 -21.95
N THR A 14 8.36 5.85 -21.52
CA THR A 14 7.86 7.14 -22.02
C THR A 14 8.21 8.23 -21.03
N ASP A 15 9.02 9.19 -21.46
CA ASP A 15 9.27 10.43 -20.73
C ASP A 15 8.23 11.47 -21.16
N GLU A 16 7.23 11.70 -20.32
CA GLU A 16 6.16 12.67 -20.55
C GLU A 16 6.66 14.12 -20.60
N THR A 17 7.80 14.42 -19.97
CA THR A 17 8.34 15.79 -19.89
C THR A 17 9.01 16.20 -21.20
N ASN A 18 9.70 15.24 -21.83
CA ASN A 18 10.45 15.46 -23.07
C ASN A 18 9.79 14.82 -24.30
N ASN A 19 8.59 14.23 -24.13
CA ASN A 19 7.85 13.48 -25.14
C ASN A 19 8.73 12.47 -25.91
N LYS A 20 9.61 11.77 -25.18
CA LYS A 20 10.62 10.87 -25.74
C LYS A 20 10.37 9.44 -25.28
N ASN A 21 10.35 8.51 -26.24
CA ASN A 21 10.26 7.09 -25.96
C ASN A 21 11.65 6.43 -26.06
N THR A 22 11.98 5.60 -25.07
CA THR A 22 13.17 4.74 -25.07
C THR A 22 12.74 3.29 -25.00
N THR A 23 13.25 2.46 -25.90
CA THR A 23 12.90 1.03 -25.99
C THR A 23 14.08 0.18 -25.55
N ILE A 24 13.84 -0.78 -24.66
CA ILE A 24 14.88 -1.65 -24.07
C ILE A 24 14.48 -3.11 -24.28
N PRO A 25 15.28 -3.95 -24.95
CA PRO A 25 15.01 -5.38 -25.05
C PRO A 25 15.15 -6.06 -23.68
N VAL A 26 14.16 -6.84 -23.27
CA VAL A 26 14.14 -7.53 -21.96
C VAL A 26 13.42 -8.87 -22.06
N ASP A 27 13.87 -9.87 -21.32
CA ASP A 27 13.15 -11.15 -21.21
C ASP A 27 12.02 -11.09 -20.17
N VAL A 28 12.29 -10.37 -19.07
CA VAL A 28 11.38 -10.17 -17.92
C VAL A 28 11.53 -8.74 -17.38
N LEU A 29 10.41 -8.12 -17.02
CA LEU A 29 10.36 -6.82 -16.36
C LEU A 29 9.67 -6.96 -14.99
N ILE A 30 10.33 -6.50 -13.93
CA ILE A 30 9.78 -6.46 -12.57
C ILE A 30 9.61 -5.00 -12.14
N LEU A 31 8.39 -4.62 -11.76
CA LEU A 31 8.08 -3.29 -11.26
C LEU A 31 7.92 -3.33 -9.74
N ALA A 32 8.92 -2.81 -9.02
CA ALA A 32 8.95 -2.76 -7.56
C ALA A 32 8.99 -1.32 -7.03
N MET A 33 8.18 -0.42 -7.62
CA MET A 33 8.24 1.03 -7.35
C MET A 33 7.67 1.46 -6.00
N GLY A 34 7.12 0.52 -5.21
CA GLY A 34 6.57 0.78 -3.89
C GLY A 34 5.25 0.08 -3.65
N ARG A 35 4.63 0.38 -2.50
CA ARG A 35 3.31 -0.13 -2.11
C ARG A 35 2.50 1.02 -1.55
N GLU A 36 1.23 1.06 -1.91
CA GLU A 36 0.27 2.01 -1.34
C GLU A 36 -0.88 1.24 -0.67
N PRO A 37 -1.38 1.72 0.48
CA PRO A 37 -2.46 1.06 1.19
C PRO A 37 -3.78 1.10 0.43
N GLY A 38 -4.00 2.17 -0.35
CA GLY A 38 -5.29 2.47 -0.94
C GLY A 38 -5.82 1.42 -1.88
N THR A 39 -4.97 0.72 -2.62
CA THR A 39 -5.37 -0.35 -3.55
C THR A 39 -6.19 -1.45 -2.85
N ASN A 40 -5.87 -1.75 -1.59
CA ASN A 40 -6.61 -2.75 -0.81
C ASN A 40 -7.82 -2.14 -0.08
N LEU A 41 -7.72 -0.87 0.33
CA LEU A 41 -8.74 -0.21 1.15
C LEU A 41 -9.98 0.23 0.35
N GLU A 42 -9.82 0.53 -0.95
CA GLU A 42 -10.94 0.92 -1.83
C GLU A 42 -12.06 -0.14 -1.83
N GLN A 43 -11.71 -1.42 -1.75
CA GLN A 43 -12.65 -2.53 -1.79
C GLN A 43 -13.47 -2.70 -0.48
N LEU A 44 -13.00 -2.11 0.63
CA LEU A 44 -13.62 -2.28 1.95
C LEU A 44 -14.80 -1.34 2.22
N ASN A 45 -15.13 -0.43 1.30
CA ASN A 45 -16.23 0.53 1.45
C ASN A 45 -16.21 1.30 2.79
N LEU A 46 -15.01 1.68 3.26
CA LEU A 46 -14.78 2.29 4.58
C LEU A 46 -15.64 3.54 4.87
N GLN A 47 -16.04 4.26 3.82
CA GLN A 47 -16.96 5.40 3.95
C GLN A 47 -18.31 4.98 4.55
N LYS A 48 -18.85 3.80 4.20
CA LYS A 48 -20.11 3.28 4.76
C LYS A 48 -19.99 2.94 6.25
N ALA A 49 -18.77 2.62 6.70
CA ALA A 49 -18.46 2.38 8.11
C ALA A 49 -18.08 3.67 8.88
N GLY A 50 -18.13 4.84 8.22
CA GLY A 50 -17.73 6.11 8.84
C GLY A 50 -16.22 6.20 9.15
N VAL A 51 -15.38 5.42 8.46
CA VAL A 51 -13.94 5.37 8.69
C VAL A 51 -13.22 6.32 7.73
N LYS A 52 -12.49 7.29 8.28
CA LYS A 52 -11.67 8.24 7.53
C LYS A 52 -10.35 7.59 7.10
N TRP A 53 -10.01 7.73 5.83
CA TRP A 53 -8.80 7.18 5.23
C TRP A 53 -8.39 7.95 3.96
N THR A 54 -7.15 7.76 3.49
CA THR A 54 -6.65 8.26 2.20
C THR A 54 -5.98 7.14 1.41
N LYS A 55 -5.94 7.26 0.08
CA LYS A 55 -5.29 6.27 -0.79
C LYS A 55 -3.79 6.09 -0.47
N LYS A 56 -3.12 7.20 -0.17
CA LYS A 56 -1.69 7.26 0.10
C LYS A 56 -1.32 6.78 1.51
N ASP A 57 -2.06 7.22 2.52
CA ASP A 57 -1.67 7.03 3.93
C ASP A 57 -2.42 5.88 4.59
N GLY A 58 -3.59 5.51 4.07
CA GLY A 58 -4.45 4.48 4.62
C GLY A 58 -5.45 5.02 5.65
N VAL A 59 -5.91 4.15 6.56
CA VAL A 59 -6.84 4.53 7.63
C VAL A 59 -6.19 5.57 8.53
N THR A 60 -6.85 6.71 8.69
CA THR A 60 -6.35 7.81 9.52
C THR A 60 -6.53 7.44 10.99
N VAL A 61 -5.42 7.23 11.69
CA VAL A 61 -5.40 6.83 13.10
C VAL A 61 -4.72 7.87 13.99
N ARG A 62 -5.03 7.80 15.29
CA ARG A 62 -4.32 8.53 16.34
C ARG A 62 -3.06 7.77 16.76
N SER A 63 -2.32 8.32 17.74
CA SER A 63 -1.12 7.69 18.30
C SER A 63 -1.37 6.35 18.99
N ASP A 64 -2.61 6.06 19.38
CA ASP A 64 -3.05 4.79 19.97
C ASP A 64 -3.58 3.78 18.92
N LEU A 65 -3.44 4.09 17.62
CA LEU A 65 -3.89 3.28 16.48
C LEU A 65 -5.43 3.20 16.31
N ARG A 66 -6.19 3.98 17.08
CA ARG A 66 -7.63 4.12 16.91
C ARG A 66 -7.95 5.02 15.72
N SER A 67 -8.98 4.68 14.94
CA SER A 67 -9.50 5.57 13.89
C SER A 67 -9.93 6.91 14.49
N VAL A 68 -9.61 7.99 13.78
CA VAL A 68 -10.02 9.35 14.19
C VAL A 68 -11.52 9.60 14.05
N SER A 69 -12.23 8.79 13.26
CA SER A 69 -13.66 8.99 12.96
C SER A 69 -14.58 7.87 13.45
N ALA A 70 -14.06 6.66 13.68
CA ALA A 70 -14.84 5.53 14.19
C ALA A 70 -14.17 4.92 15.44
N LYS A 71 -14.69 5.26 16.64
CA LYS A 71 -14.03 4.94 17.92
C LYS A 71 -13.84 3.44 18.22
N HIS A 72 -14.64 2.59 17.58
CA HIS A 72 -14.57 1.13 17.72
C HIS A 72 -13.69 0.47 16.63
N VAL A 73 -13.10 1.26 15.75
CA VAL A 73 -12.24 0.79 14.65
C VAL A 73 -10.78 1.15 14.96
N TYR A 74 -9.92 0.17 14.76
CA TYR A 74 -8.47 0.30 14.88
C TYR A 74 -7.82 -0.17 13.57
N ALA A 75 -6.66 0.38 13.24
CA ALA A 75 -5.89 -0.04 12.08
C ALA A 75 -4.42 -0.22 12.45
N ALA A 76 -3.82 -1.28 11.93
CA ALA A 76 -2.45 -1.67 12.22
C ALA A 76 -1.72 -2.11 10.94
N GLY A 77 -0.40 -2.04 10.98
CA GLY A 77 0.45 -2.36 9.85
C GLY A 77 0.24 -1.44 8.65
N ASP A 78 0.45 -1.99 7.46
CA ASP A 78 0.49 -1.21 6.22
C ASP A 78 -0.83 -0.49 5.91
N CYS A 79 -1.98 -0.90 6.48
CA CYS A 79 -3.23 -0.20 6.21
C CYS A 79 -3.42 1.09 7.03
N ALA A 80 -2.56 1.37 8.01
CA ALA A 80 -2.70 2.50 8.93
C ALA A 80 -1.78 3.68 8.58
N SER A 81 -2.27 4.90 8.78
CA SER A 81 -1.48 6.13 8.58
C SER A 81 -0.33 6.31 9.57
N ALA A 82 -0.26 5.46 10.61
CA ALA A 82 0.84 5.45 11.58
C ALA A 82 2.13 4.85 11.00
N VAL A 83 2.08 4.14 9.86
CA VAL A 83 3.23 3.48 9.26
C VAL A 83 3.65 4.19 7.96
N GLN A 84 4.80 4.87 8.00
CA GLN A 84 5.39 5.54 6.84
C GLN A 84 5.88 4.52 5.81
N SER A 85 5.97 4.93 4.53
CA SER A 85 6.29 4.02 3.41
C SER A 85 7.61 3.25 3.56
N ARG A 86 8.62 3.82 4.22
CA ARG A 86 9.91 3.15 4.50
C ARG A 86 9.84 2.12 5.63
N ASP A 87 8.83 2.19 6.48
CA ASP A 87 8.69 1.38 7.70
C ASP A 87 7.58 0.33 7.61
N ARG A 88 7.04 0.09 6.42
CA ARG A 88 6.05 -0.97 6.11
C ARG A 88 6.67 -2.38 6.12
N ARG A 89 7.32 -2.75 7.22
CA ARG A 89 7.95 -4.06 7.42
C ARG A 89 7.02 -4.95 8.23
N SER A 90 7.12 -6.26 8.05
CA SER A 90 6.32 -7.25 8.79
C SER A 90 6.40 -7.07 10.32
N VAL A 91 7.58 -6.72 10.85
CA VAL A 91 7.78 -6.42 12.27
C VAL A 91 6.94 -5.24 12.76
N HIS A 92 6.78 -4.18 11.95
CA HIS A 92 5.95 -3.04 12.32
C HIS A 92 4.46 -3.39 12.32
N ALA A 93 4.03 -4.27 11.41
CA ALA A 93 2.66 -4.79 11.42
C ALA A 93 2.38 -5.60 12.71
N GLY A 94 3.33 -6.43 13.15
CA GLY A 94 3.21 -7.14 14.43
C GLY A 94 3.15 -6.18 15.63
N TRP A 95 4.08 -5.22 15.69
CA TRP A 95 4.17 -4.26 16.79
C TRP A 95 2.92 -3.35 16.88
N THR A 96 2.46 -2.81 15.75
CA THR A 96 1.22 -2.02 15.71
C THR A 96 -0.02 -2.88 15.98
N GLY A 97 -0.04 -4.15 15.56
CA GLY A 97 -1.14 -5.06 15.89
C GLY A 97 -1.25 -5.28 17.40
N TYR A 98 -0.14 -5.52 18.08
CA TYR A 98 -0.10 -5.61 19.55
C TYR A 98 -0.64 -4.34 20.21
N HIS A 99 -0.15 -3.16 19.78
CA HIS A 99 -0.60 -1.89 20.36
C HIS A 99 -2.06 -1.56 20.05
N ALA A 100 -2.59 -1.92 18.87
CA ALA A 100 -4.00 -1.72 18.55
C ALA A 100 -4.91 -2.52 19.47
N VAL A 101 -4.55 -3.79 19.76
CA VAL A 101 -5.28 -4.63 20.72
C VAL A 101 -5.16 -4.05 22.13
N GLN A 102 -3.97 -3.64 22.56
CA GLN A 102 -3.77 -3.01 23.85
C GLN A 102 -4.65 -1.76 24.02
N SER A 103 -4.67 -0.87 23.02
CA SER A 103 -5.49 0.35 23.04
C SER A 103 -6.99 0.08 23.02
N ALA A 104 -7.40 -1.04 22.41
CA ALA A 104 -8.80 -1.46 22.38
C ALA A 104 -9.30 -1.99 23.74
N LEU A 105 -8.46 -2.75 24.45
CA LEU A 105 -8.82 -3.39 25.72
C LEU A 105 -8.54 -2.52 26.94
N LEU A 106 -7.47 -1.73 26.89
CA LEU A 106 -6.98 -0.88 27.98
C LEU A 106 -6.83 0.57 27.49
N PRO A 107 -7.94 1.24 27.14
CA PRO A 107 -7.91 2.62 26.68
C PRO A 107 -7.39 3.53 27.80
N ARG A 108 -6.39 4.36 27.47
CA ARG A 108 -5.86 5.41 28.35
C ARG A 108 -6.61 6.73 28.16
#